data_AF-A0A0F9RA05-F1
#
_entry.id   AF-A0A0F9RA05-F1
#
_cell.length_a   1.000
_cell.length_b   1.000
_cell.length_c   1.000
_cell.angle_alpha   90.00
_cell.angle_beta   90.00
_cell.angle_gamma   90.00
#
_symmetry.space_group_name_H-M   'P 1'
#
loop_
_entity.id
_entity.type
_entity.pdbx_description
1 polymer ?
#
loop_
_entity_poly.entity_id
_entity_poly.type
_entity_poly.pdbx_seq_one_letter_code
_entity_poly.pdbx_strand_id
1 'polypeptide(L)'
;MEALTTLSPIALGFYGSLAAGLMTSVGAVPVLFGSTPSRKWRDISLGFAARVMLAASFFSLIIPALDVAEIRYGDGAIPALIVCVAILLGMGAVAIMNEVIPHEHFSSGREGPEAASGVTT
;
A
#
# COMPACT_ATOMS: atom_id res chain seq x y z
N MET A 1 29.98 0.21 -8.90
CA MET A 1 29.08 -0.46 -7.94
C MET A 1 29.73 -0.65 -6.56
N GLU A 2 30.93 -0.11 -6.29
CA GLU A 2 31.59 -0.18 -4.97
C GLU A 2 31.36 1.06 -4.08
N ALA A 3 30.86 2.17 -4.63
CA ALA A 3 30.59 3.40 -3.87
C ALA A 3 29.24 3.40 -3.14
N LEU A 4 28.33 2.47 -3.49
CA LEU A 4 26.99 2.35 -2.90
C LEU A 4 26.95 1.43 -1.67
N THR A 5 27.95 0.56 -1.50
CA THR A 5 28.06 -0.39 -0.38
C THR A 5 28.73 0.21 0.86
N THR A 6 29.38 1.38 0.72
CA THR A 6 29.93 2.17 1.83
C THR A 6 28.92 3.18 2.41
N LEU A 7 27.80 3.41 1.71
CA LEU A 7 26.73 4.26 2.21
C LEU A 7 25.99 3.55 3.35
N SER A 8 25.69 4.30 4.41
CA SER A 8 24.95 3.77 5.55
C SER A 8 23.56 3.26 5.11
N PRO A 9 23.01 2.21 5.74
CA PRO A 9 21.65 1.75 5.47
C PRO A 9 20.60 2.87 5.55
N ILE A 10 20.87 3.87 6.39
CA ILE A 10 20.07 5.09 6.56
C ILE A 10 20.10 5.94 5.27
N ALA A 11 21.26 6.14 4.66
CA ALA A 11 21.38 6.91 3.42
C ALA A 11 20.65 6.21 2.25
N LEU A 12 20.76 4.88 2.15
CA LEU A 12 20.00 4.12 1.15
C LEU A 12 18.49 4.23 1.36
N GLY A 13 18.02 4.12 2.61
CA GLY A 13 16.62 4.36 2.95
C GLY A 13 16.16 5.78 2.59
N PHE A 14 17.00 6.78 2.84
CA PHE A 14 16.72 8.17 2.49
C PHE A 14 16.56 8.38 0.98
N TYR A 15 17.53 7.93 0.17
CA TYR A 15 17.45 8.05 -1.28
C TYR A 15 16.31 7.22 -1.88
N GLY A 16 16.03 6.04 -1.33
CA GLY A 16 14.88 5.23 -1.74
C GLY A 16 13.54 5.92 -1.49
N SER A 17 13.37 6.49 -0.29
CA SER A 17 12.16 7.25 0.08
C SER A 17 12.00 8.51 -0.76
N LEU A 18 13.09 9.23 -1.02
CA LEU A 18 13.11 10.42 -1.87
C LEU A 18 12.72 10.06 -3.31
N ALA A 19 13.30 9.02 -3.88
CA ALA A 19 12.98 8.55 -5.23
C ALA A 19 11.51 8.11 -5.33
N ALA A 20 10.99 7.39 -4.33
CA ALA A 20 9.59 6.99 -4.27
C ALA A 20 8.65 8.22 -4.23
N GLY A 21 8.95 9.22 -3.40
CA GLY A 21 8.17 10.46 -3.32
C GLY A 21 8.21 11.26 -4.63
N LEU A 22 9.38 11.38 -5.27
CA LEU A 22 9.50 12.03 -6.58
C LEU A 22 8.67 11.32 -7.65
N MET A 23 8.60 9.98 -7.61
CA MET A 23 7.77 9.23 -8.54
C MET A 23 6.28 9.53 -8.36
N THR A 24 5.81 9.79 -7.12
CA THR A 24 4.44 10.27 -6.88
C THR A 24 4.20 11.64 -7.52
N SER A 25 5.15 12.57 -7.39
CA SER A 25 5.06 13.88 -8.04
C SER A 25 5.01 13.75 -9.56
N VAL A 26 5.83 12.89 -10.15
CA VAL A 26 5.82 12.59 -11.59
C VAL A 26 4.47 12.02 -12.02
N GLY A 27 3.89 11.10 -11.24
CA GLY A 27 2.55 10.55 -11.50
C GLY A 27 1.42 11.58 -11.41
N ALA A 28 1.59 12.64 -10.62
CA ALA A 28 0.61 13.71 -10.45
C ALA A 28 0.67 14.80 -11.55
N VAL A 29 1.73 14.84 -12.36
CA VAL A 29 1.93 15.85 -13.43
C VAL A 29 0.71 16.04 -14.34
N PRO A 30 0.03 14.99 -14.84
CA PRO A 30 -1.12 15.16 -15.74
C PRO A 30 -2.27 15.98 -15.13
N VAL A 31 -2.45 15.89 -13.81
CA VAL A 31 -3.51 16.61 -13.09
C VAL A 31 -3.24 18.12 -13.07
N LEU A 32 -1.97 18.55 -13.04
CA LEU A 32 -1.60 19.97 -13.08
C LEU A 32 -1.96 20.64 -14.41
N PHE A 33 -2.09 19.88 -15.50
CA PHE A 33 -2.54 20.37 -16.80
C PHE A 33 -4.07 20.37 -16.95
N GLY A 34 -4.82 20.20 -15.85
CA GLY A 34 -6.28 20.17 -15.86
C GLY A 34 -6.88 18.85 -16.35
N SER A 35 -6.07 17.79 -16.47
CA SER A 35 -6.59 16.47 -16.84
C SER A 35 -7.28 15.83 -15.64
N THR A 36 -8.60 15.76 -15.65
CA THR A 36 -9.39 14.97 -14.69
C THR A 36 -9.51 13.53 -15.20
N PRO A 37 -8.90 12.53 -14.54
CA PRO A 37 -9.02 11.14 -14.97
C PRO A 37 -10.48 10.67 -14.91
N SER A 38 -10.93 9.95 -15.94
CA SER A 38 -12.25 9.32 -15.90
C SER A 38 -12.31 8.27 -14.78
N ARG A 39 -13.51 7.99 -14.26
CA ARG A 39 -13.73 6.98 -13.20
C ARG A 39 -13.08 5.64 -13.54
N LYS A 40 -13.18 5.21 -14.80
CA LYS A 40 -12.56 3.96 -15.30
C LYS A 40 -11.05 3.94 -15.13
N TRP A 41 -10.35 5.02 -15.51
CA TRP A 41 -8.90 5.10 -15.38
C TRP A 41 -8.45 5.11 -13.92
N ARG A 42 -9.17 5.82 -13.05
CA ARG A 42 -8.90 5.81 -11.60
C ARG A 42 -9.04 4.41 -11.00
N ASP A 43 -10.11 3.70 -11.34
CA ASP A 43 -10.37 2.36 -10.83
C ASP A 43 -9.28 1.37 -11.29
N ILE A 44 -8.82 1.48 -12.55
CA ILE A 44 -7.70 0.68 -13.09
C ILE A 44 -6.39 0.99 -12.36
N SER A 45 -6.06 2.28 -12.16
CA SER A 45 -4.83 2.69 -11.46
C SER A 45 -4.81 2.23 -10.00
N LEU A 46 -5.93 2.36 -9.29
CA LEU A 46 -6.07 1.87 -7.90
C LEU A 46 -5.93 0.34 -7.83
N GLY A 47 -6.58 -0.39 -8.73
CA GLY A 47 -6.46 -1.84 -8.82
C GLY A 47 -5.04 -2.31 -9.14
N PHE A 48 -4.35 -1.59 -10.05
CA PHE A 48 -2.94 -1.86 -10.37
C PHE A 48 -2.04 -1.64 -9.14
N ALA A 49 -2.18 -0.51 -8.46
CA ALA A 49 -1.41 -0.21 -7.25
C ALA A 49 -1.63 -1.25 -6.14
N ALA A 50 -2.89 -1.65 -5.90
CA ALA A 50 -3.22 -2.69 -4.94
C ALA A 50 -2.52 -4.01 -5.26
N ARG A 51 -2.50 -4.43 -6.54
CA ARG A 51 -1.82 -5.65 -6.96
C ARG A 51 -0.31 -5.59 -6.76
N VAL A 52 0.33 -4.48 -7.13
CA VAL A 52 1.80 -4.31 -6.99
C VAL A 52 2.20 -4.36 -5.52
N MET A 53 1.46 -3.69 -4.64
CA MET A 53 1.74 -3.68 -3.20
C MET A 53 1.58 -5.07 -2.58
N LEU A 54 0.54 -5.82 -2.98
CA LEU A 54 0.36 -7.21 -2.53
C LEU A 54 1.53 -8.10 -2.99
N ALA A 55 1.93 -8.04 -4.26
CA ALA A 55 3.05 -8.83 -4.76
C ALA A 55 4.37 -8.50 -4.04
N ALA A 56 4.67 -7.22 -3.84
CA ALA A 56 5.85 -6.78 -3.08
C ALA A 56 5.81 -7.30 -1.63
N SER A 57 4.64 -7.29 -0.99
CA SER A 57 4.48 -7.82 0.36
C SER A 57 4.83 -9.31 0.43
N PHE A 58 4.37 -10.13 -0.51
CA PHE A 58 4.69 -11.56 -0.53
C PHE A 58 6.15 -11.84 -0.86
N PHE A 59 6.66 -11.28 -1.97
CA PHE A 59 7.99 -11.63 -2.49
C PHE A 59 9.14 -10.88 -1.81
N SER A 60 8.92 -9.64 -1.35
CA SER A 60 9.98 -8.80 -0.78
C SER A 60 9.91 -8.69 0.74
N LEU A 61 8.77 -9.01 1.38
CA LEU A 61 8.67 -9.04 2.83
C LEU A 61 8.47 -10.46 3.39
N ILE A 62 7.39 -11.16 3.02
CA ILE A 62 7.00 -12.41 3.70
C ILE A 62 8.01 -13.54 3.47
N ILE A 63 8.39 -13.80 2.21
CA ILE A 63 9.37 -14.86 1.90
C ILE A 63 10.73 -14.56 2.57
N PRO A 64 11.34 -13.36 2.41
CA PRO A 64 12.59 -13.03 3.09
C PRO A 64 12.49 -13.03 4.63
N ALA A 65 11.33 -12.66 5.19
CA ALA A 65 11.12 -12.69 6.63
C ALA A 65 11.11 -14.12 7.19
N LEU A 66 10.54 -15.08 6.45
CA LEU A 66 10.57 -16.49 6.81
C LEU A 66 12.00 -17.04 6.78
N ASP A 67 12.75 -16.76 5.71
CA ASP A 67 14.14 -17.21 5.58
C ASP A 67 15.01 -16.71 6.74
N VAL A 68 14.88 -15.41 7.09
CA VAL A 68 15.62 -14.83 8.22
C VAL A 68 15.16 -15.39 9.57
N ALA A 69 13.87 -15.70 9.72
CA ALA A 69 13.33 -16.29 10.93
C ALA A 69 13.77 -17.75 11.12
N GLU A 70 13.83 -18.55 10.05
CA GLU A 70 14.33 -19.92 10.07
C GLU A 70 15.80 -19.97 10.48
N ILE A 71 16.63 -19.07 9.94
CA ILE A 71 18.05 -18.94 10.33
C ILE A 71 18.21 -18.61 11.83
N ARG A 72 17.31 -17.82 12.42
CA ARG A 72 17.41 -17.39 13.82
C ARG A 72 16.79 -18.34 14.83
N TYR A 73 15.67 -18.96 14.48
CA TYR A 73 14.84 -19.74 15.40
C TYR A 73 14.83 -21.24 15.10
N GLY A 74 15.53 -21.68 14.04
CA GLY A 74 15.65 -23.06 13.60
C GLY A 74 14.50 -23.51 12.70
N ASP A 75 14.60 -24.75 12.22
CA ASP A 75 13.63 -25.34 11.30
C ASP A 75 12.32 -25.73 12.03
N GLY A 76 11.17 -25.44 11.41
CA GLY A 76 9.87 -25.90 11.88
C GLY A 76 8.74 -24.88 11.77
N ALA A 77 7.66 -25.10 12.54
CA ALA A 77 6.47 -24.25 12.50
C ALA A 77 6.61 -22.91 13.26
N ILE A 78 7.65 -22.78 14.10
CA ILE A 78 7.86 -21.61 14.96
C ILE A 78 8.18 -20.34 14.16
N PRO A 79 9.14 -20.33 13.20
CA PRO A 79 9.40 -19.18 12.34
C PRO A 79 8.14 -18.68 11.61
N ALA A 80 7.36 -19.60 11.04
CA ALA A 80 6.12 -19.27 10.34
C ALA A 80 5.09 -18.64 11.28
N LEU A 81 4.96 -19.16 12.51
CA LEU A 81 4.05 -18.59 13.52
C LEU A 81 4.47 -17.16 13.89
N ILE A 82 5.78 -16.90 14.07
CA ILE A 82 6.29 -15.56 14.40
C ILE A 82 5.95 -14.56 13.28
N VAL A 83 6.22 -14.93 12.02
CA VAL A 83 5.92 -14.07 10.87
C VAL A 83 4.41 -13.83 10.75
N CYS A 84 3.58 -14.85 10.91
CA CYS A 84 2.12 -14.71 10.92
C CYS A 84 1.62 -13.77 12.03
N VAL A 85 2.11 -13.92 13.25
CA VAL A 85 1.75 -13.04 14.39
C VAL A 85 2.19 -11.61 14.12
N ALA A 86 3.39 -11.39 13.57
CA ALA A 86 3.87 -10.06 13.22
C ALA A 86 3.00 -9.38 12.15
N ILE A 87 2.57 -10.12 11.12
CA ILE A 87 1.67 -9.62 10.09
C ILE A 87 0.30 -9.26 10.68
N LEU A 88 -0.28 -10.16 11.48
CA LEU A 88 -1.57 -9.93 12.14
C LEU A 88 -1.52 -8.73 13.08
N LEU A 89 -0.42 -8.55 13.81
CA LEU A 89 -0.21 -7.40 14.67
C LEU A 89 -0.12 -6.10 13.85
N GLY A 90 0.61 -6.10 12.73
CA GLY A 90 0.69 -4.95 11.82
C GLY A 90 -0.68 -4.61 11.20
N MET A 91 -1.41 -5.61 10.72
CA MET A 91 -2.78 -5.43 10.20
C MET A 91 -3.73 -4.91 11.29
N GLY A 92 -3.65 -5.46 12.50
CA GLY A 92 -4.43 -5.02 13.65
C GLY A 92 -4.13 -3.56 14.03
N ALA A 93 -2.86 -3.16 14.02
CA ALA A 93 -2.48 -1.77 14.25
C ALA A 93 -3.10 -0.83 13.21
N VAL A 94 -3.07 -1.21 11.92
CA VAL A 94 -3.72 -0.43 10.85
C VAL A 94 -5.24 -0.37 11.02
N ALA A 95 -5.88 -1.49 11.39
CA ALA A 95 -7.32 -1.53 11.64
C ALA A 95 -7.73 -0.65 12.84
N ILE A 96 -6.94 -0.65 13.92
CA ILE A 96 -7.16 0.22 15.08
C ILE A 96 -6.97 1.69 14.69
N MET A 97 -5.92 2.02 13.92
CA MET A 97 -5.73 3.38 13.42
C MET A 97 -6.92 3.84 12.57
N ASN A 98 -7.49 2.95 11.77
CA ASN A 98 -8.70 3.26 11.02
C ASN A 98 -9.85 3.60 11.98
N GLU A 99 -10.15 2.77 12.97
CA GLU A 99 -11.27 3.04 13.89
C GLU A 99 -11.08 4.29 14.78
N VAL A 100 -9.83 4.57 15.19
CA VAL A 100 -9.52 5.68 16.10
C VAL A 100 -9.56 7.05 15.39
N ILE A 101 -9.29 7.09 14.09
CA ILE A 101 -9.33 8.35 13.33
C ILE A 101 -10.77 8.58 12.87
N PRO A 102 -11.55 9.51 13.45
CA PRO A 102 -12.92 9.75 13.04
C PRO A 102 -12.96 10.20 11.58
N HIS A 103 -13.42 9.33 10.68
CA HIS A 103 -13.64 9.69 9.28
C HIS A 103 -14.99 10.38 9.19
N GLU A 104 -15.01 11.70 9.10
CA GLU A 104 -16.23 12.40 8.73
C GLU A 104 -16.54 12.13 7.26
N HIS A 105 -17.60 11.35 7.00
CA HIS A 105 -18.18 11.17 5.68
C HIS A 105 -18.89 12.45 5.22
N PHE A 106 -18.14 13.48 4.82
CA PHE A 106 -18.68 14.77 4.36
C PHE A 106 -19.42 14.72 3.01
N SER A 107 -19.48 13.56 2.34
CA SER A 107 -20.10 13.44 1.00
C SER A 107 -20.74 12.08 0.74
N SER A 108 -21.50 11.54 1.70
CA SER A 108 -22.57 10.60 1.36
C SER A 108 -23.80 11.43 0.97
N GLY A 109 -23.87 11.85 -0.30
CA GLY A 109 -25.13 12.25 -0.89
C GLY A 109 -26.08 11.04 -0.95
N ARG A 110 -27.40 11.28 -0.93
CA ARG A 110 -28.48 10.26 -0.91
C ARG A 110 -28.15 9.03 -1.78
N GLU A 111 -27.79 7.92 -1.13
CA GLU A 111 -27.90 6.61 -1.75
C GLU A 111 -29.27 6.03 -1.42
N GLY A 112 -30.09 5.92 -2.47
CA GLY A 112 -31.43 5.33 -2.43
C GLY A 112 -31.85 4.86 -3.83
N PRO A 113 -32.80 3.91 -3.92
CA PRO A 113 -33.20 3.25 -5.17
C PRO A 113 -33.88 4.15 -6.22
N GLU A 114 -34.09 5.44 -5.95
CA GLU A 114 -34.70 6.38 -6.91
C GLU A 114 -33.77 6.81 -8.06
N ALA A 115 -32.46 6.52 -7.98
CA ALA A 115 -31.55 6.77 -9.12
C ALA A 115 -31.69 5.72 -10.25
N ALA A 116 -32.39 4.62 -10.00
CA ALA A 116 -32.57 3.52 -10.97
C ALA A 116 -33.88 3.60 -11.78
N SER A 117 -34.80 4.51 -11.45
CA SER A 117 -36.01 4.73 -12.24
C SER A 117 -35.88 5.98 -13.11
N GLY A 118 -35.01 5.91 -14.11
CA GLY A 118 -35.10 6.77 -15.29
C GLY A 118 -36.35 6.43 -16.10
N VAL A 119 -37.50 6.89 -15.63
CA VAL A 119 -38.77 6.93 -16.37
C VAL A 119 -39.24 8.39 -16.38
N THR A 120 -39.11 9.02 -17.55
CA THR A 120 -39.86 10.18 -18.06
C THR A 120 -40.23 11.31 -17.09
N THR A 121 -39.63 12.49 -17.29
CA THR A 121 -40.29 13.66 -17.92
C THR A 121 -39.26 14.67 -18.37
#